data_AF-A0A5J5HSD7-F1
#
_entry.id   AF-A0A5J5HSD7-F1
#
_cell.length_a   1.000
_cell.length_b   1.000
_cell.length_c   1.000
_cell.angle_alpha   90.00
_cell.angle_beta   90.00
_cell.angle_gamma   90.00
#
_symmetry.space_group_name_H-M   'P 1'
#
loop_
_entity.id
_entity.type
_entity.pdbx_description
1 polymer ?
#
loop_
_entity_poly.entity_id
_entity_poly.type
_entity_poly.pdbx_seq_one_letter_code
_entity_poly.pdbx_strand_id
1 'polypeptide(L)'
;MATLSVTARGQVTFRKDILNHLGIQPGGKIRLDLLPDGRAELKADKHKGAWRTLHGMLKGRTNGARFTIEEINNAIAKAVAAAGMTGLDDK
;
A
#
# COMPACT_ATOMS: atom_id res chain seq x y z
N MET A 1 -19.39 -21.93 -8.42
CA MET A 1 -18.46 -22.37 -9.48
C MET A 1 -18.63 -21.46 -10.67
N ALA A 2 -17.54 -20.98 -11.27
CA ALA A 2 -17.57 -20.21 -12.50
C ALA A 2 -16.58 -20.85 -13.48
N THR A 3 -17.02 -21.12 -14.71
CA THR A 3 -16.17 -21.60 -15.80
C THR A 3 -15.88 -20.43 -16.73
N LEU A 4 -14.61 -20.19 -17.01
CA LEU A 4 -14.16 -19.12 -17.90
C LEU A 4 -13.51 -19.73 -19.14
N SER A 5 -13.78 -19.13 -20.29
CA SER A 5 -13.15 -19.55 -21.55
C SER A 5 -11.79 -18.88 -21.72
N VAL A 6 -10.84 -19.62 -22.28
CA VAL A 6 -9.55 -19.09 -22.69
C VAL A 6 -9.71 -18.44 -24.06
N THR A 7 -9.24 -17.21 -24.20
CA THR A 7 -9.21 -16.51 -25.48
C THR A 7 -8.20 -17.17 -26.43
N ALA A 8 -8.28 -16.90 -27.73
CA ALA A 8 -7.29 -17.41 -28.70
C ALA A 8 -5.83 -17.03 -28.38
N ARG A 9 -5.63 -15.99 -27.56
CA ARG A 9 -4.31 -15.53 -27.10
C ARG A 9 -3.84 -16.24 -25.81
N GLY A 10 -4.57 -17.22 -25.31
CA GLY A 10 -4.24 -17.90 -24.05
C GLY A 10 -4.62 -17.10 -22.79
N GLN A 11 -5.41 -16.03 -22.90
CA GLN A 11 -5.80 -15.19 -21.77
C GLN A 11 -7.16 -15.61 -21.19
N VAL A 12 -7.32 -15.50 -19.88
CA VAL A 12 -8.60 -15.67 -19.18
C VAL A 12 -9.05 -14.31 -18.64
N THR A 13 -10.29 -13.92 -18.94
CA THR A 13 -10.84 -12.64 -18.51
C THR A 13 -11.71 -12.81 -17.26
N PHE A 14 -11.33 -12.15 -16.17
CA PHE A 14 -12.13 -12.10 -14.95
C PHE A 14 -13.17 -10.99 -14.99
N ARG A 15 -14.39 -11.31 -14.58
CA ARG A 15 -15.45 -10.32 -14.35
C ARG A 15 -15.18 -9.55 -13.05
N LYS A 16 -15.78 -8.36 -12.92
CA LYS A 16 -15.55 -7.44 -11.79
C LYS A 16 -15.86 -8.06 -10.42
N ASP A 17 -16.91 -8.87 -10.34
CA ASP A 17 -17.31 -9.62 -9.14
C ASP A 17 -16.20 -10.58 -8.67
N ILE A 18 -15.56 -11.31 -9.59
CA ILE A 18 -14.45 -12.22 -9.26
C ILE A 18 -13.22 -11.42 -8.82
N LEU A 19 -12.89 -10.33 -9.51
CA LEU A 19 -11.78 -9.45 -9.09
C LEU A 19 -12.00 -8.89 -7.68
N ASN A 20 -13.23 -8.45 -7.36
CA ASN A 20 -13.60 -7.97 -6.04
C ASN A 20 -13.50 -9.06 -4.97
N HIS A 21 -13.92 -10.29 -5.28
CA HIS A 21 -13.80 -11.43 -4.38
C HIS A 21 -12.34 -11.75 -4.06
N LEU A 22 -11.45 -11.67 -5.06
CA LEU A 22 -10.02 -11.82 -4.88
C LEU A 22 -9.38 -10.60 -4.18
N GLY A 23 -10.09 -9.49 -4.06
CA GLY A 23 -9.60 -8.23 -3.47
C GLY A 23 -8.63 -7.49 -4.38
N ILE A 24 -8.80 -7.60 -5.71
CA ILE A 24 -7.90 -7.06 -6.73
C ILE A 24 -8.57 -5.86 -7.39
N GLN A 25 -7.91 -4.70 -7.30
CA GLN A 25 -8.32 -3.49 -8.00
C GLN A 25 -7.76 -3.48 -9.43
N PRO A 26 -8.37 -2.73 -10.38
CA PRO A 26 -7.76 -2.49 -11.68
C PRO A 26 -6.32 -1.96 -11.55
N GLY A 27 -5.39 -2.55 -12.32
CA GLY A 27 -3.95 -2.27 -12.19
C GLY A 27 -3.23 -3.08 -11.09
N GLY A 28 -3.97 -3.86 -10.30
CA GLY A 28 -3.43 -4.80 -9.33
C GLY A 28 -2.79 -6.03 -9.99
N LYS A 29 -1.92 -6.71 -9.25
CA LYS A 29 -1.23 -7.93 -9.70
C LYS A 29 -1.85 -9.17 -9.05
N ILE A 30 -1.87 -10.27 -9.80
CA ILE A 30 -2.32 -11.60 -9.33
C ILE A 30 -1.08 -12.50 -9.26
N ARG A 31 -0.90 -13.19 -8.14
CA ARG A 31 0.07 -14.27 -8.01
C ARG A 31 -0.60 -15.59 -8.38
N LEU A 32 0.12 -16.38 -9.17
CA LEU A 32 -0.30 -17.70 -9.61
C LEU A 32 0.66 -18.73 -9.01
N ASP A 33 0.15 -19.58 -8.14
CA ASP A 33 0.90 -20.66 -7.52
C ASP A 33 0.44 -21.99 -8.18
N LEU A 34 1.36 -22.67 -8.86
CA LEU A 34 1.08 -23.95 -9.51
C LEU A 34 1.07 -25.07 -8.47
N LEU A 35 0.02 -25.89 -8.51
CA LEU A 35 -0.18 -27.02 -7.62
C LEU A 35 -0.09 -28.34 -8.41
N PRO A 36 0.17 -29.47 -7.73
CA PRO A 36 0.02 -30.78 -8.33
C PRO A 36 -1.38 -31.02 -8.92
N ASP A 37 -1.47 -32.01 -9.80
CA ASP A 37 -2.72 -32.42 -10.47
C ASP A 37 -3.26 -31.40 -11.50
N GLY A 38 -2.39 -30.55 -12.05
CA GLY A 38 -2.79 -29.55 -13.06
C GLY A 38 -3.64 -28.41 -12.49
N ARG A 39 -3.53 -28.16 -11.18
CA ARG A 39 -4.25 -27.08 -10.50
C ARG A 39 -3.38 -25.84 -10.36
N ALA A 40 -4.03 -24.69 -10.23
CA ALA A 40 -3.37 -23.44 -9.88
C ALA A 40 -4.21 -22.68 -8.87
N GLU A 41 -3.55 -22.02 -7.93
CA GLU A 41 -4.16 -21.10 -6.99
C GLU A 41 -3.88 -19.67 -7.43
N LEU A 42 -4.93 -18.84 -7.44
CA LEU A 42 -4.85 -17.43 -7.79
C LEU A 42 -5.10 -16.58 -6.54
N LYS A 43 -4.15 -15.73 -6.20
CA LYS A 43 -4.23 -14.84 -5.04
C LYS A 43 -3.86 -13.42 -5.44
N ALA A 44 -4.48 -12.43 -4.80
CA ALA A 44 -4.00 -11.06 -4.92
C ALA A 44 -2.52 -10.98 -4.48
N ASP A 45 -1.70 -10.29 -5.26
CA ASP A 45 -0.31 -10.03 -4.92
C ASP A 45 -0.24 -8.97 -3.81
N LYS A 46 -0.52 -9.38 -2.58
CA LYS A 46 -0.46 -8.51 -1.42
C LYS A 46 1.00 -8.36 -1.00
N HIS A 47 1.40 -7.13 -0.73
CA HIS A 47 2.70 -6.85 -0.09
C HIS A 47 2.82 -7.66 1.20
N LYS A 48 3.98 -8.30 1.37
CA LYS A 48 4.29 -9.05 2.60
C LYS A 48 4.64 -8.03 3.69
N GLY A 49 3.63 -7.62 4.45
CA GLY A 49 3.80 -6.72 5.58
C GLY A 49 2.44 -6.35 6.16
N ALA A 50 2.24 -6.61 7.46
CA ALA A 50 1.07 -6.11 8.16
C ALA A 50 1.43 -4.76 8.79
N TRP A 51 0.52 -3.79 8.83
CA TRP A 51 0.75 -2.54 9.58
C TRP A 51 1.22 -2.81 11.02
N ARG A 52 0.73 -3.91 11.63
CA ARG A 52 1.15 -4.38 12.95
C ARG A 52 2.65 -4.67 13.07
N THR A 53 3.35 -5.03 11.98
CA THR A 53 4.81 -5.24 12.01
C THR A 53 5.59 -3.95 12.15
N LEU A 54 4.97 -2.79 11.89
CA LEU A 54 5.61 -1.47 12.12
C LEU A 54 5.47 -1.01 13.58
N HIS A 55 4.58 -1.63 14.35
CA HIS A 55 4.35 -1.25 15.74
C HIS A 55 5.64 -1.40 16.56
N GLY A 56 6.08 -0.30 17.19
CA GLY A 56 7.28 -0.29 18.02
C GLY A 56 8.61 -0.21 17.25
N MET A 57 8.60 -0.02 15.93
CA MET A 57 9.83 0.11 15.11
C MET A 57 10.81 1.19 15.62
N LEU A 58 10.28 2.24 16.26
CA LEU A 58 11.07 3.36 16.80
C LEU A 58 11.30 3.28 18.32
N LYS A 59 10.81 2.23 19.01
CA LYS A 59 10.94 2.10 20.46
C LYS A 59 12.40 1.99 20.85
N GLY A 60 12.87 2.86 21.76
CA GLY A 60 14.26 2.89 22.23
C GLY A 60 15.27 3.44 21.21
N ARG A 61 14.82 3.91 20.03
CA ARG A 61 15.68 4.51 18.99
C ARG A 61 15.53 6.02 18.90
N THR A 62 14.67 6.62 19.74
CA THR A 62 14.39 8.05 19.78
C THR A 62 14.73 8.62 21.15
N ASN A 63 14.73 9.94 21.27
CA ASN A 63 14.88 10.66 22.54
C ASN A 63 13.66 10.53 23.49
N GLY A 64 12.69 9.67 23.17
CA GLY A 64 11.50 9.46 23.99
C GLY A 64 10.47 10.59 23.94
N ALA A 65 10.68 11.63 23.13
CA ALA A 65 9.75 12.73 22.98
C ALA A 65 8.39 12.23 22.44
N ARG A 66 7.31 12.74 23.02
CA ARG A 66 5.93 12.48 22.60
C ARG A 66 5.30 13.82 22.29
N PHE A 67 4.84 13.98 21.06
CA PHE A 67 4.17 15.20 20.62
C PHE A 67 2.69 14.92 20.38
N THR A 68 1.86 15.87 20.79
CA THR A 68 0.46 15.91 20.40
C THR A 68 0.32 16.32 18.92
N ILE A 69 -0.83 16.04 18.32
CA ILE A 69 -1.12 16.49 16.95
C ILE A 69 -1.01 18.01 16.84
N GLU A 70 -1.43 18.75 17.88
CA GLU A 70 -1.32 20.22 17.92
C GLU A 70 0.13 20.68 17.94
N GLU A 71 1.00 20.05 18.74
CA GLU A 71 2.43 20.39 18.78
C GLU A 71 3.11 20.13 17.43
N ILE A 72 2.75 19.03 16.75
CA ILE A 72 3.24 18.71 15.41
C ILE A 72 2.78 19.79 14.41
N ASN A 73 1.49 20.13 14.42
CA ASN A 73 0.94 21.16 13.53
C ASN A 73 1.58 22.53 13.77
N ASN A 74 1.78 22.91 15.03
CA ASN A 74 2.46 24.16 15.39
C ASN A 74 3.93 24.17 14.93
N ALA A 75 4.65 23.05 15.05
CA ALA A 75 6.01 22.92 14.57
C ALA A 75 6.08 23.06 13.04
N ILE A 76 5.15 22.44 12.30
CA ILE A 76 5.03 22.58 10.85
C ILE A 76 4.75 24.04 10.47
N ALA A 77 3.79 24.70 11.13
CA ALA A 77 3.44 26.09 10.85
C ALA A 77 4.63 27.04 11.09
N LYS A 78 5.37 26.87 12.19
CA LYS A 78 6.59 27.64 12.48
C LYS A 78 7.67 27.42 11.42
N ALA A 79 7.91 26.17 11.00
CA ALA A 79 8.90 25.85 9.99
C ALA A 79 8.55 26.49 8.63
N VAL A 80 7.27 26.44 8.23
CA VAL A 80 6.79 27.07 6.99
C VAL A 80 6.93 28.59 7.05
N ALA A 81 6.57 29.23 8.18
CA ALA A 81 6.74 30.68 8.34
C ALA A 81 8.22 31.10 8.24
N ALA A 82 9.13 30.36 8.88
CA ALA A 82 10.56 30.60 8.80
C ALA A 82 11.10 30.46 7.37
N ALA A 83 10.71 29.39 6.66
CA ALA A 83 11.10 29.18 5.26
C ALA A 83 10.56 30.28 4.32
N GLY A 84 9.37 30.81 4.61
CA GLY A 84 8.82 31.96 3.89
C GLY A 84 9.63 33.24 4.10
N MET A 85 10.12 33.50 5.32
CA MET A 85 10.95 34.67 5.61
C MET A 85 12.34 34.57 4.95
N THR A 86 12.97 33.39 4.94
CA THR A 86 14.26 33.22 4.24
C THR A 86 14.16 33.50 2.74
N GLY A 87 13.01 33.25 2.10
CA GLY A 87 12.79 33.59 0.69
C GLY A 87 12.50 35.08 0.43
N LEU A 88 12.23 35.87 1.48
CA LEU A 88 12.04 37.32 1.40
C LEU A 88 13.34 38.08 1.64
N ASP A 89 14.25 37.53 2.45
CA ASP A 89 15.56 38.11 2.73
C ASP A 89 16.57 37.94 1.57
N ASP A 90 16.29 37.06 0.60
CA ASP A 90 17.07 36.83 -0.63
C ASP A 90 16.68 37.76 -1.82
N LYS A 91 15.90 38.82 -1.58
CA LYS A 91 15.55 39.87 -2.58
C LYS A 91 16.12 41.23 -2.23
#